data_AF-A0AA38CJS7-F1
#
_entry.id   AF-A0AA38CJS7-F1
#
_cell.length_a   1.000
_cell.length_b   1.000
_cell.length_c   1.000
_cell.angle_alpha   90.00
_cell.angle_beta   90.00
_cell.angle_gamma   90.00
#
_symmetry.space_group_name_H-M   'P 1'
#
loop_
_entity.id
_entity.type
_entity.pdbx_description
1 polymer ?
#
loop_
_entity_poly.entity_id
_entity_poly.type
_entity_poly.pdbx_seq_one_letter_code
_entity_poly.pdbx_strand_id
1 'polypeptide(L)'
;MSREGLFLLKQDHIFASRPKNIASKHFTFGGNDIAFAPYGPHWRAVRKNCLMELLTQKKIDSFRQGRNDEVECMGKDVWRASLEGKSINMRNLFVALTSNAITRMDIVAAGTDTSSVTSEWTMAELLRHPEFMTRVQKEIDEVVGYECHVEESYLMILRISRAVVKVVFRLHTVGGFLIPHISMKDTKVQGYDIPKNTRVLINAYSYCVWCCR
;
A
#
# COMPACT_ATOMS: atom_id res chain seq x y z
N MET A 1 -17.97 -10.62 13.56
CA MET A 1 -17.72 -9.47 14.47
C MET A 1 -18.68 -8.34 14.15
N SER A 2 -19.47 -7.90 15.13
CA SER A 2 -20.35 -6.73 14.98
C SER A 2 -19.52 -5.51 14.58
N ARG A 3 -20.09 -4.57 13.80
CA ARG A 3 -19.49 -3.26 13.47
C ARG A 3 -19.05 -2.45 14.71
N GLU A 4 -19.37 -2.93 15.90
CA GLU A 4 -19.06 -2.32 17.19
C GLU A 4 -17.60 -2.49 17.63
N GLY A 5 -16.84 -3.41 17.00
CA GLY A 5 -15.47 -3.76 17.42
C GLY A 5 -14.35 -2.84 16.95
N LEU A 6 -14.57 -1.94 15.98
CA LEU A 6 -13.52 -1.02 15.53
C LEU A 6 -13.50 0.23 16.40
N PHE A 7 -12.83 0.15 17.55
CA PHE A 7 -12.63 1.31 18.44
C PHE A 7 -11.96 2.48 17.70
N LEU A 8 -11.17 2.20 16.65
CA LEU A 8 -10.58 3.21 15.78
C LEU A 8 -11.59 4.07 15.02
N LEU A 9 -12.81 3.58 14.75
CA LEU A 9 -13.86 4.40 14.12
C LEU A 9 -14.59 5.26 15.15
N LYS A 10 -14.72 4.77 16.39
CA LYS A 10 -15.48 5.44 17.46
C LYS A 10 -14.63 6.43 18.27
N GLN A 11 -13.33 6.15 18.41
CA GLN A 11 -12.40 6.82 19.30
C GLN A 11 -11.13 7.25 18.56
N ASP A 12 -11.23 7.51 17.25
CA ASP A 12 -10.09 7.92 16.40
C ASP A 12 -9.27 9.07 17.00
N HIS A 13 -9.96 10.10 17.51
CA HIS A 13 -9.38 11.27 18.12
C HIS A 13 -8.57 10.94 19.37
N ILE A 14 -8.89 9.88 20.11
CA ILE A 14 -8.16 9.45 21.32
C ILE A 14 -6.82 8.82 20.95
N PHE A 15 -6.79 8.09 19.84
CA PHE A 15 -5.64 7.33 19.37
C PHE A 15 -4.95 8.01 18.18
N ALA A 16 -5.28 9.25 17.85
CA ALA A 16 -4.79 9.90 16.63
C ALA A 16 -3.26 10.14 16.62
N SER A 17 -2.65 10.26 17.80
CA SER A 17 -1.22 10.57 17.94
C SER A 17 -0.31 9.35 17.74
N ARG A 18 0.98 9.62 17.48
CA ARG A 18 2.02 8.62 17.20
C ARG A 18 3.05 8.59 18.33
N PRO A 19 3.52 7.41 18.76
CA PRO A 19 4.56 7.32 19.77
C PRO A 19 5.90 7.74 19.18
N LYS A 20 6.66 8.55 19.92
CA LYS A 20 8.04 8.84 19.58
C LYS A 20 8.87 7.57 19.75
N ASN A 21 9.57 7.16 18.71
CA ASN A 21 10.49 6.02 18.76
C ASN A 21 11.83 6.41 18.13
N ILE A 22 12.91 5.74 18.53
CA ILE A 22 14.27 6.06 18.11
C ILE A 22 14.40 5.92 16.58
N ALA A 23 13.83 4.86 16.01
CA ALA A 23 13.85 4.61 14.57
C ALA A 23 13.24 5.78 13.77
N SER A 24 12.07 6.28 14.16
CA SER A 24 11.41 7.44 13.55
C SER A 24 12.25 8.70 13.70
N LYS A 25 12.89 8.93 14.86
CA LYS A 25 13.76 10.09 15.04
C LYS A 25 14.90 10.13 14.01
N HIS A 26 15.51 8.98 13.72
CA HIS A 26 16.62 8.89 12.76
C HIS A 26 16.16 8.76 11.30
N PHE A 27 15.10 8.00 11.04
CA PHE A 27 14.63 7.68 9.69
C PHE A 27 13.74 8.79 9.09
N THR A 28 13.06 9.59 9.92
CA THR A 28 11.98 10.49 9.45
C THR A 28 12.13 11.94 9.89
N PHE A 29 13.30 12.55 9.64
CA PHE A 29 13.56 13.98 9.95
C PHE A 29 13.17 14.36 11.38
N GLY A 30 13.56 13.55 12.37
CA GLY A 30 13.21 13.77 13.78
C GLY A 30 11.82 13.28 14.18
N GLY A 31 11.12 12.53 13.31
CA GLY A 31 9.75 12.05 13.52
C GLY A 31 8.68 13.09 13.19
N ASN A 32 8.95 13.94 12.20
CA ASN A 32 8.06 15.05 11.81
C ASN A 32 7.43 14.85 10.42
N ASP A 33 7.51 13.63 9.88
CA ASP A 33 6.91 13.25 8.62
C ASP A 33 5.40 12.93 8.75
N ILE A 34 4.75 12.60 7.63
CA ILE A 34 3.31 12.29 7.60
C ILE A 34 2.91 11.03 8.37
N ALA A 35 3.80 10.04 8.47
CA ALA A 35 3.53 8.74 9.07
C ALA A 35 3.72 8.75 10.59
N PHE A 36 4.79 9.37 11.09
CA PHE A 36 5.17 9.29 12.50
C PHE A 36 5.01 10.59 13.31
N ALA A 37 4.69 11.73 12.68
CA ALA A 37 4.48 12.95 13.45
C ALA A 37 3.34 12.82 14.47
N PRO A 38 3.52 13.34 15.69
CA PRO A 38 2.46 13.34 16.70
C PRO A 38 1.28 14.20 16.22
N TYR A 39 0.08 13.85 16.67
CA TYR A 39 -1.11 14.57 16.28
C TYR A 39 -1.05 16.02 16.79
N GLY A 40 -1.28 16.97 15.88
CA GLY A 40 -1.20 18.40 16.17
C GLY A 40 -1.35 19.26 14.91
N PRO A 41 -1.20 20.59 15.03
CA PRO A 41 -1.30 21.51 13.89
C PRO A 41 -0.34 21.14 12.75
N HIS A 42 0.91 20.77 13.07
CA HIS A 42 1.92 20.34 12.11
C HIS A 42 1.47 19.12 11.29
N TRP A 43 1.12 18.01 11.96
CA TRP A 43 0.67 16.80 11.28
C TRP A 43 -0.59 17.05 10.44
N ARG A 44 -1.54 17.87 10.91
CA ARG A 44 -2.72 18.24 10.12
C ARG A 44 -2.36 19.01 8.84
N ALA A 45 -1.40 19.94 8.93
CA ALA A 45 -0.91 20.68 7.78
C ALA A 45 -0.18 19.77 6.79
N VAL A 46 0.74 18.91 7.26
CA VAL A 46 1.45 17.93 6.43
C VAL A 46 0.46 16.99 5.75
N ARG A 47 -0.48 16.40 6.50
CA ARG A 47 -1.53 15.53 5.95
C ARG A 47 -2.35 16.25 4.87
N LYS A 48 -2.77 17.50 5.13
CA LYS A 48 -3.51 18.30 4.16
C LYS A 48 -2.69 18.51 2.88
N ASN A 49 -1.44 18.95 3.01
CA ASN A 49 -0.56 19.20 1.86
C ASN A 49 -0.32 17.92 1.06
N CYS A 50 -0.02 16.79 1.72
CA CYS A 50 0.15 15.52 1.02
C CYS A 50 -1.11 15.09 0.27
N LEU A 51 -2.30 15.21 0.89
CA LEU A 51 -3.56 14.79 0.24
C LEU A 51 -4.01 15.74 -0.87
N MET A 52 -3.74 17.05 -0.73
CA MET A 52 -4.21 18.07 -1.67
C MET A 52 -3.22 18.34 -2.81
N GLU A 53 -1.93 18.08 -2.62
CA GLU A 53 -0.90 18.41 -3.62
C GLU A 53 -0.19 17.16 -4.17
N LEU A 54 0.16 16.20 -3.30
CA LEU A 54 1.01 15.07 -3.69
C LEU A 54 0.22 13.82 -4.13
N LEU A 55 -0.89 13.51 -3.46
CA LEU A 55 -1.66 12.29 -3.64
C LEU A 55 -3.02 12.52 -4.32
N THR A 56 -3.12 13.59 -5.11
CA THR A 56 -4.33 13.83 -5.93
C THR A 56 -4.30 13.03 -7.22
N GLN A 57 -5.48 12.74 -7.77
CA GLN A 57 -5.59 12.11 -9.08
C GLN A 57 -4.82 12.89 -10.15
N LYS A 58 -4.95 14.22 -10.17
CA LYS A 58 -4.21 15.09 -11.09
C LYS A 58 -2.69 14.92 -10.98
N LYS A 59 -2.16 14.81 -9.77
CA LYS A 59 -0.71 14.61 -9.56
C LYS A 59 -0.28 13.22 -10.00
N ILE A 60 -1.07 12.19 -9.70
CA ILE A 60 -0.84 10.82 -10.17
C ILE A 60 -0.83 10.78 -11.70
N ASP A 61 -1.81 11.41 -12.36
CA ASP A 61 -1.90 11.46 -13.82
C ASP A 61 -0.71 12.22 -14.43
N SER A 62 -0.21 13.27 -13.77
CA SER A 62 0.98 14.01 -14.24
C SER A 62 2.25 13.16 -14.32
N PHE A 63 2.32 12.08 -13.54
CA PHE A 63 3.45 11.14 -13.54
C PHE A 63 3.21 9.87 -14.37
N ARG A 64 2.13 9.83 -15.14
CA ARG A 64 1.73 8.65 -15.91
C ARG A 64 2.83 8.16 -16.86
N GLN A 65 3.48 9.06 -17.59
CA GLN A 65 4.54 8.67 -18.52
C GLN A 65 5.69 7.98 -17.78
N GLY A 66 6.16 8.56 -16.68
CA GLY A 66 7.23 7.97 -15.88
C GLY A 66 6.89 6.58 -15.34
N ARG A 67 5.63 6.32 -14.98
CA ARG A 67 5.19 4.95 -14.62
C ARG A 67 5.24 4.00 -15.80
N ASN A 68 4.72 4.43 -16.94
CA ASN A 68 4.65 3.61 -18.14
C ASN A 68 6.06 3.23 -18.62
N ASP A 69 6.99 4.18 -18.62
CA ASP A 69 8.38 3.96 -19.00
C ASP A 69 9.05 2.91 -18.10
N GLU A 70 8.83 2.98 -16.78
CA GLU A 70 9.42 2.02 -15.83
C GLU A 70 8.80 0.61 -15.96
N VAL A 71 7.49 0.52 -16.21
CA VAL A 71 6.81 -0.76 -16.49
C VAL A 71 7.29 -1.36 -17.81
N GLU A 72 7.46 -0.54 -18.84
CA GLU A 72 7.98 -0.99 -20.14
C GLU A 72 9.43 -1.46 -20.04
N CYS A 73 10.26 -0.74 -19.29
CA CYS A 73 11.64 -1.13 -19.01
C CYS A 73 11.70 -2.50 -18.31
N MET A 74 10.90 -2.69 -17.26
CA MET A 74 10.77 -3.98 -16.57
C MET A 74 10.32 -5.08 -17.54
N GLY A 75 9.35 -4.82 -18.42
CA GLY A 75 8.87 -5.76 -19.42
C GLY A 75 9.97 -6.18 -20.42
N LYS A 76 10.78 -5.23 -20.89
CA LYS A 76 11.93 -5.49 -21.77
C LYS A 76 12.98 -6.37 -21.08
N ASP A 77 13.24 -6.15 -19.79
CA ASP A 77 14.20 -6.95 -19.04
C ASP A 77 13.71 -8.37 -18.81
N VAL A 78 12.42 -8.55 -18.51
CA VAL A 78 11.78 -9.87 -18.42
C VAL A 78 11.85 -10.59 -19.76
N TRP A 79 11.54 -9.89 -20.86
CA TRP A 79 11.60 -10.45 -22.21
C TRP A 79 13.01 -10.93 -22.58
N ARG A 80 14.04 -10.09 -22.35
CA ARG A 80 15.44 -10.46 -22.61
C ARG A 80 15.88 -11.68 -21.80
N ALA A 81 15.59 -11.69 -20.50
CA ALA A 81 15.94 -12.84 -19.65
C ALA A 81 15.22 -14.12 -20.10
N SER A 82 13.99 -14.02 -20.60
CA SER A 82 13.27 -15.16 -21.18
C SER A 82 13.94 -15.70 -22.44
N LEU A 83 14.44 -14.84 -23.33
CA LEU A 83 15.17 -15.27 -24.54
C LEU A 83 16.48 -16.00 -24.20
N GLU A 84 17.14 -15.57 -23.13
CA GLU A 84 18.37 -16.20 -22.62
C GLU A 84 18.09 -17.46 -21.78
N GLY A 85 16.83 -17.80 -21.51
CA GLY A 85 16.45 -18.91 -20.63
C GLY A 85 16.86 -18.71 -19.17
N LYS A 86 17.08 -17.46 -18.74
CA LYS A 86 17.57 -17.11 -17.41
C LYS A 86 16.42 -16.96 -16.41
N SER A 87 16.58 -17.55 -15.22
CA SER A 87 15.62 -17.35 -14.13
C SER A 87 15.63 -15.90 -13.64
N ILE A 88 14.45 -15.32 -13.43
CA ILE A 88 14.27 -13.95 -12.94
C ILE A 88 13.91 -13.96 -11.45
N ASN A 89 14.57 -13.13 -10.66
CA ASN A 89 14.17 -12.88 -9.28
C ASN A 89 13.08 -11.80 -9.25
N MET A 90 11.82 -12.22 -9.08
CA MET A 90 10.65 -11.33 -9.10
C MET A 90 10.69 -10.27 -7.98
N ARG A 91 11.24 -10.58 -6.80
CA ARG A 91 11.35 -9.61 -5.71
C ARG A 91 12.24 -8.44 -6.12
N ASN A 92 13.45 -8.74 -6.60
CA ASN A 92 14.40 -7.70 -7.00
C ASN A 92 13.84 -6.85 -8.16
N LEU A 93 13.13 -7.50 -9.09
CA LEU A 93 12.46 -6.84 -10.20
C LEU A 93 11.40 -5.83 -9.72
N PHE A 94 10.50 -6.25 -8.82
CA PHE A 94 9.44 -5.36 -8.32
C PHE A 94 9.95 -4.27 -7.37
N VAL A 95 10.99 -4.53 -6.59
CA VAL A 95 11.67 -3.50 -5.77
C VAL A 95 12.30 -2.45 -6.68
N ALA A 96 12.99 -2.86 -7.76
CA ALA A 96 13.58 -1.94 -8.71
C ALA A 96 12.52 -1.08 -9.42
N LEU A 97 11.47 -1.70 -9.94
CA LEU A 97 10.33 -1.02 -10.58
C LEU A 97 9.75 0.06 -9.65
N THR A 98 9.39 -0.33 -8.43
CA THR A 98 8.72 0.58 -7.49
C THR A 98 9.64 1.68 -6.96
N SER A 99 10.93 1.37 -6.72
CA SER A 99 11.92 2.36 -6.30
C SER A 99 12.14 3.42 -7.37
N ASN A 100 12.30 3.00 -8.64
CA ASN A 100 12.48 3.92 -9.74
C ASN A 100 11.22 4.77 -9.98
N ALA A 101 10.04 4.13 -9.97
CA ALA A 101 8.78 4.82 -10.13
C ALA A 101 8.59 5.91 -9.05
N ILE A 102 8.82 5.59 -7.77
CA ILE A 102 8.66 6.56 -6.67
C ILE A 102 9.70 7.66 -6.72
N THR A 103 10.95 7.32 -7.07
CA THR A 103 12.02 8.31 -7.24
C THR A 103 11.68 9.30 -8.35
N ARG A 104 11.07 8.85 -9.45
CA ARG A 104 10.60 9.75 -10.53
C ARG A 104 9.40 10.61 -10.16
N MET A 105 8.63 10.21 -9.18
CA MET A 105 7.44 10.95 -8.74
C MET A 105 7.73 11.94 -7.60
N ASP A 106 8.95 11.95 -7.06
CA ASP A 106 9.30 12.68 -5.83
C ASP A 106 8.32 12.38 -4.68
N ILE A 107 7.81 11.14 -4.61
CA ILE A 107 6.82 10.71 -3.62
C ILE A 107 7.53 10.15 -2.38
N VAL A 108 6.78 10.13 -1.27
CA VAL A 108 7.17 9.56 0.02
C VAL A 108 7.63 8.10 -0.12
N ALA A 109 8.85 7.81 0.35
CA ALA A 109 9.50 6.49 0.32
C ALA A 109 8.67 5.33 0.89
N ALA A 110 7.66 5.60 1.71
CA ALA A 110 6.75 4.59 2.29
C ALA A 110 5.99 3.76 1.23
N GLY A 111 5.90 4.24 -0.01
CA GLY A 111 5.23 3.52 -1.11
C GLY A 111 6.06 2.37 -1.71
N THR A 112 7.38 2.33 -1.51
CA THR A 112 8.28 1.42 -2.25
C THR A 112 8.14 -0.02 -1.78
N ASP A 113 8.45 -0.26 -0.52
CA ASP A 113 8.41 -1.61 0.06
C ASP A 113 7.00 -2.19 0.04
N THR A 114 5.99 -1.34 0.29
CA THR A 114 4.60 -1.79 0.33
C THR A 114 4.08 -2.22 -1.05
N SER A 115 4.37 -1.44 -2.09
CA SER A 115 3.94 -1.75 -3.45
C SER A 115 4.68 -2.95 -4.02
N SER A 116 5.99 -3.07 -3.77
CA SER A 116 6.80 -4.20 -4.28
C SER A 116 6.35 -5.54 -3.68
N VAL A 117 6.11 -5.59 -2.37
CA VAL A 117 5.58 -6.79 -1.69
C VAL A 117 4.19 -7.14 -2.22
N THR A 118 3.34 -6.14 -2.48
CA THR A 118 2.01 -6.38 -3.08
C THR A 118 2.12 -7.02 -4.46
N SER A 119 3.02 -6.52 -5.31
CA SER A 119 3.27 -7.09 -6.65
C SER A 119 3.87 -8.49 -6.58
N GLU A 120 4.81 -8.73 -5.65
CA GLU A 120 5.42 -10.05 -5.42
C GLU A 120 4.34 -11.08 -5.07
N TRP A 121 3.49 -10.80 -4.08
CA TRP A 121 2.41 -11.70 -3.68
C TRP A 121 1.33 -11.83 -4.75
N THR A 122 1.01 -10.76 -5.48
CA THR A 122 0.05 -10.82 -6.58
C THR A 122 0.50 -11.81 -7.64
N MET A 123 1.76 -11.74 -8.06
CA MET A 123 2.29 -12.69 -9.03
C MET A 123 2.35 -14.11 -8.46
N ALA A 124 2.78 -14.27 -7.21
CA ALA A 124 2.83 -15.58 -6.56
C ALA A 124 1.45 -16.25 -6.50
N GLU A 125 0.40 -15.52 -6.13
CA GLU A 125 -0.97 -16.05 -6.08
C GLU A 125 -1.51 -16.39 -7.47
N LEU A 126 -1.26 -15.55 -8.49
CA LEU A 126 -1.67 -15.83 -9.86
C LEU A 126 -0.99 -17.07 -10.44
N LEU A 127 0.32 -17.27 -10.16
CA LEU A 127 1.05 -18.46 -10.59
C LEU A 127 0.57 -19.74 -9.90
N ARG A 128 0.08 -19.64 -8.66
CA ARG A 128 -0.53 -20.77 -7.92
C ARG A 128 -1.94 -21.10 -8.40
N HIS A 129 -2.61 -20.13 -9.04
CA HIS A 129 -3.99 -20.21 -9.50
C HIS A 129 -4.12 -19.84 -10.98
N PRO A 130 -3.65 -20.72 -11.90
CA PRO A 130 -3.63 -20.42 -13.34
C PRO A 130 -4.99 -20.05 -13.92
N GLU A 131 -6.08 -20.57 -13.37
CA GLU A 131 -7.44 -20.26 -13.75
C GLU A 131 -7.78 -18.76 -13.62
N PHE A 132 -7.23 -18.10 -12.58
CA PHE A 132 -7.40 -16.66 -12.40
C PHE A 132 -6.39 -15.87 -13.22
N MET A 133 -5.17 -16.39 -13.44
CA MET A 133 -4.19 -15.77 -14.34
C MET A 133 -4.73 -15.63 -15.76
N THR A 134 -5.28 -16.70 -16.34
CA THR A 134 -5.89 -16.66 -17.68
C THR A 134 -7.07 -15.70 -17.75
N ARG A 135 -7.88 -15.61 -16.68
CA ARG A 135 -9.01 -14.67 -16.63
C ARG A 135 -8.57 -13.22 -16.55
N VAL A 136 -7.50 -12.92 -15.81
CA VAL A 136 -6.92 -11.57 -15.72
C VAL A 136 -6.33 -11.18 -17.08
N GLN A 137 -5.56 -12.06 -17.72
CA GLN A 137 -5.01 -11.82 -19.06
C GLN A 137 -6.13 -11.52 -20.06
N LYS A 138 -7.16 -12.37 -20.13
CA LYS A 138 -8.31 -12.18 -21.01
C LYS A 138 -9.04 -10.85 -20.72
N GLU A 139 -9.25 -10.51 -19.45
CA GLU A 139 -9.87 -9.22 -19.08
C GLU A 139 -9.05 -8.03 -19.58
N ILE A 140 -7.72 -8.09 -19.43
CA ILE A 140 -6.82 -7.03 -19.90
C ILE A 140 -6.84 -6.93 -21.42
N ASP A 141 -6.76 -8.06 -22.13
CA ASP A 141 -6.77 -8.10 -23.59
C ASP A 141 -8.08 -7.55 -24.18
N GLU A 142 -9.21 -7.85 -23.55
CA GLU A 142 -10.54 -7.37 -23.99
C GLU A 142 -10.77 -5.89 -23.70
N VAL A 143 -10.24 -5.35 -22.59
CA VAL A 143 -10.51 -3.97 -22.16
C VAL A 143 -9.46 -2.99 -22.65
N VAL A 144 -8.19 -3.37 -22.62
CA VAL A 144 -7.05 -2.48 -22.91
C VAL A 144 -6.49 -2.73 -24.30
N GLY A 145 -6.47 -3.99 -24.75
CA GLY A 145 -5.81 -4.40 -25.99
C GLY A 145 -4.28 -4.40 -25.89
N TYR A 146 -3.62 -4.55 -27.03
CA TYR A 146 -2.17 -4.81 -27.10
C TYR A 146 -1.28 -3.57 -27.31
N GLU A 147 -1.84 -2.47 -27.83
CA GLU A 147 -1.07 -1.27 -28.18
C GLU A 147 -1.15 -0.15 -27.13
N CYS A 148 -1.98 -0.33 -26.11
CA CYS A 148 -2.27 0.71 -25.12
C CYS A 148 -1.68 0.37 -23.76
N HIS A 149 -1.10 1.37 -23.10
CA HIS A 149 -0.77 1.25 -21.67
C HIS A 149 -2.05 1.32 -20.82
N VAL A 150 -2.07 0.54 -19.74
CA VAL A 150 -3.15 0.61 -18.75
C VAL A 150 -3.17 1.99 -18.09
N GLU A 151 -4.32 2.67 -18.21
CA GLU A 151 -4.66 3.89 -17.49
C GLU A 151 -5.47 3.64 -16.22
N GLU A 152 -5.44 4.62 -15.31
CA GLU A 152 -6.24 4.64 -14.08
C GLU A 152 -7.75 4.62 -14.36
N SER A 153 -8.18 5.16 -15.50
CA SER A 153 -9.58 5.16 -15.94
C SER A 153 -10.12 3.73 -16.12
N TYR A 154 -9.28 2.77 -16.52
CA TYR A 154 -9.66 1.36 -16.69
C TYR A 154 -9.87 0.63 -15.37
N LEU A 155 -9.36 1.13 -14.24
CA LEU A 155 -9.45 0.44 -12.94
C LEU A 155 -10.91 0.22 -12.48
N MET A 156 -11.85 1.02 -12.98
CA MET A 156 -13.28 0.84 -12.71
C MET A 156 -13.89 -0.29 -13.53
N ILE A 157 -13.30 -0.60 -14.68
CA ILE A 157 -13.75 -1.61 -15.66
C ILE A 157 -13.09 -2.98 -15.37
N LEU A 158 -11.81 -2.98 -14.98
CA LEU A 158 -11.02 -4.18 -14.66
C LEU A 158 -11.46 -4.81 -13.32
N ARG A 159 -12.59 -5.52 -13.35
CA ARG A 159 -13.25 -6.08 -12.17
C ARG A 159 -12.45 -7.23 -11.55
N ILE A 160 -11.95 -8.14 -12.37
CA ILE A 160 -11.20 -9.34 -11.95
C ILE A 160 -9.85 -8.91 -11.41
N SER A 161 -9.11 -8.08 -12.16
CA SER A 161 -7.79 -7.57 -11.73
C SER A 161 -7.89 -6.84 -10.40
N ARG A 162 -8.90 -5.96 -10.23
CA ARG A 162 -9.16 -5.29 -8.96
C ARG A 162 -9.57 -6.25 -7.84
N ALA A 163 -10.30 -7.31 -8.16
CA ALA A 163 -10.66 -8.35 -7.19
C ALA A 163 -9.43 -9.13 -6.72
N VAL A 164 -8.51 -9.49 -7.63
CA VAL A 164 -7.24 -10.15 -7.30
C VAL A 164 -6.43 -9.29 -6.34
N VAL A 165 -6.23 -8.00 -6.65
CA VAL A 165 -5.48 -7.09 -5.76
C VAL A 165 -6.13 -7.02 -4.37
N LYS A 166 -7.47 -6.94 -4.27
CA LYS A 166 -8.18 -6.98 -2.99
C LYS A 166 -8.01 -8.29 -2.23
N VAL A 167 -8.01 -9.42 -2.92
CA VAL A 167 -7.76 -10.74 -2.32
C VAL A 167 -6.33 -10.84 -1.81
N VAL A 168 -5.35 -10.34 -2.57
CA VAL A 168 -3.94 -10.29 -2.16
C VAL A 168 -3.77 -9.43 -0.91
N PHE A 169 -4.34 -8.22 -0.85
CA PHE A 169 -4.32 -7.39 0.37
C PHE A 169 -4.96 -8.10 1.57
N ARG A 170 -5.96 -8.95 1.32
CA ARG A 170 -6.64 -9.72 2.37
C ARG A 170 -5.79 -10.90 2.88
N LEU A 171 -5.14 -11.64 1.98
CA LEU A 171 -4.33 -12.82 2.34
C LEU A 171 -2.94 -12.42 2.84
N HIS A 172 -2.34 -11.43 2.20
CA HIS A 172 -0.98 -10.95 2.38
C HIS A 172 -1.01 -9.49 2.79
N THR A 173 -1.53 -9.23 3.99
CA THR A 173 -1.67 -7.86 4.49
C THR A 173 -0.32 -7.17 4.61
N VAL A 174 -0.06 -6.27 3.66
CA VAL A 174 1.14 -5.43 3.65
C VAL A 174 1.07 -4.43 4.80
N GLY A 175 2.04 -4.50 5.70
CA GLY A 175 1.97 -3.81 6.99
C GLY A 175 1.05 -4.53 7.99
N GLY A 176 1.39 -5.78 8.33
CA GLY A 176 0.58 -6.63 9.22
C GLY A 176 0.23 -5.97 10.57
N PHE A 177 1.13 -5.14 11.09
CA PHE A 177 0.79 -4.11 12.06
C PHE A 177 0.75 -2.75 11.38
N LEU A 178 -0.33 -1.99 11.59
CA LEU A 178 -0.38 -0.60 11.17
C LEU A 178 0.60 0.24 12.01
N ILE A 179 0.83 1.48 11.57
CA ILE A 179 1.68 2.42 12.30
C ILE A 179 1.19 2.51 13.76
N PRO A 180 2.08 2.36 14.76
CA PRO A 180 1.70 2.41 16.16
C PRO A 180 0.98 3.71 16.54
N HIS A 181 -0.03 3.59 17.38
CA HIS A 181 -0.78 4.71 17.94
C HIS A 181 -0.47 4.89 19.43
N ILE A 182 -0.81 6.05 19.99
CA ILE A 182 -0.71 6.31 21.43
C ILE A 182 -2.00 6.93 21.96
N SER A 183 -2.47 6.49 23.14
CA SER A 183 -3.64 7.07 23.80
C SER A 183 -3.32 8.48 24.32
N MET A 184 -4.12 9.47 23.94
CA MET A 184 -3.94 10.86 24.39
C MET A 184 -4.60 11.15 25.75
N LYS A 185 -5.54 10.30 26.18
CA LYS A 185 -6.24 10.36 27.47
C LYS A 185 -6.60 8.95 27.94
N ASP A 186 -6.90 8.83 29.22
CA ASP A 186 -7.46 7.60 29.79
C ASP A 186 -8.78 7.27 29.11
N THR A 187 -8.97 6.01 28.73
CA THR A 187 -10.17 5.58 28.02
C THR A 187 -10.48 4.12 28.29
N LYS A 188 -11.70 3.70 27.95
CA LYS A 188 -12.09 2.29 27.96
C LYS A 188 -12.27 1.79 26.53
N VAL A 189 -11.69 0.64 26.22
CA VAL A 189 -11.87 -0.07 24.96
C VAL A 189 -12.37 -1.48 25.28
N GLN A 190 -13.56 -1.84 24.78
CA GLN A 190 -14.16 -3.17 25.00
C GLN A 190 -14.21 -3.59 26.49
N GLY A 191 -14.41 -2.64 27.40
CA GLY A 191 -14.46 -2.88 28.85
C GLY A 191 -13.10 -2.83 29.56
N TYR A 192 -11.98 -2.79 28.83
CA TYR A 192 -10.64 -2.66 29.40
C TYR A 192 -10.25 -1.20 29.58
N ASP A 193 -9.66 -0.87 30.72
CA ASP A 193 -9.07 0.44 31.00
C ASP A 193 -7.72 0.60 30.29
N ILE A 194 -7.60 1.64 29.47
CA ILE A 194 -6.38 2.03 28.75
C ILE A 194 -5.91 3.38 29.29
N PRO A 195 -4.83 3.42 30.09
CA PRO A 195 -4.25 4.66 30.56
C PRO A 195 -3.72 5.52 29.41
N LYS A 196 -3.62 6.83 29.64
CA LYS A 196 -2.93 7.79 28.78
C LYS A 196 -1.48 7.35 28.53
N ASN A 197 -0.97 7.66 27.34
CA ASN A 197 0.36 7.31 26.86
C ASN A 197 0.59 5.80 26.62
N THR A 198 -0.47 5.00 26.58
CA THR A 198 -0.38 3.59 26.22
C THR A 198 -0.20 3.44 24.71
N ARG A 199 0.82 2.66 24.30
CA ARG A 199 1.07 2.34 22.89
C ARG A 199 0.08 1.26 22.43
N VAL A 200 -0.57 1.51 21.31
CA VAL A 200 -1.54 0.59 20.69
C VAL A 200 -1.01 0.14 19.35
N LEU A 201 -0.92 -1.19 19.17
CA LEU A 201 -0.55 -1.83 17.91
C LEU A 201 -1.79 -2.45 17.30
N ILE A 202 -2.09 -2.08 16.06
CA ILE A 202 -3.27 -2.57 15.35
C ILE A 202 -2.84 -3.71 14.45
N ASN A 203 -3.27 -4.93 14.78
CA ASN A 203 -3.00 -6.11 13.97
C ASN A 203 -3.99 -6.18 12.79
N ALA A 204 -3.63 -5.52 11.69
CA ALA A 204 -4.42 -5.54 10.46
C ALA A 204 -4.52 -6.93 9.85
N TYR A 205 -3.45 -7.74 9.95
CA TYR A 205 -3.44 -9.11 9.45
C TYR A 205 -4.56 -9.95 10.06
N SER A 206 -4.71 -9.92 11.39
CA SER A 206 -5.77 -10.65 12.08
C SER A 206 -7.16 -10.27 11.56
N TYR A 207 -7.39 -8.99 11.29
CA TYR A 207 -8.67 -8.49 10.77
C TYR A 207 -8.93 -8.99 9.34
N CYS A 208 -7.93 -8.89 8.46
CA CYS A 208 -8.03 -9.31 7.07
C CYS A 208 -8.28 -10.82 6.93
N VAL A 209 -7.63 -11.63 7.76
CA VAL A 209 -7.74 -13.10 7.72
C VAL A 209 -9.01 -13.60 8.41
N TRP A 210 -9.42 -13.01 9.55
CA TRP A 210 -10.61 -13.46 10.29
C TRP A 210 -11.95 -13.13 9.63
N CYS A 211 -12.01 -12.17 8.71
CA CYS A 211 -13.24 -11.81 8.01
C CYS A 211 -13.81 -12.96 7.12
N CYS A 212 -13.11 -14.09 7.01
CA CYS A 212 -13.49 -15.27 6.22
C CYS A 212 -13.71 -16.57 7.02
N ARG A 213 -13.80 -16.52 8.36
CA ARG A 213 -14.33 -17.62 9.19
C ARG A 213 -15.62 -17.18 9.86
#